data_AF-A0AAV7R9U0-F1
#
_entry.id   AF-A0AAV7R9U0-F1
#
_cell.length_a   1.000
_cell.length_b   1.000
_cell.length_c   1.000
_cell.angle_alpha   90.00
_cell.angle_beta   90.00
_cell.angle_gamma   90.00
#
_symmetry.space_group_name_H-M   'P 1'
#
loop_
_entity.id
_entity.type
_entity.pdbx_description
1 polymer ?
#
loop_
_entity_poly.entity_id
_entity_poly.type
_entity_poly.pdbx_seq_one_letter_code
_entity_poly.pdbx_strand_id
1 'polypeptide(L)' 'LYREYGPIFSVQMGRKKCVVLAGYKTVKDALVNHADEFGEREKIHIFQKTDEG' A
#
# COMPACT_ATOMS: atom_id res chain seq x y z
N LEU A 1 11.23 6.65 -9.60
CA LEU A 1 10.84 5.62 -8.61
C LEU A 1 10.74 4.22 -9.22
N TYR A 2 9.68 3.83 -9.94
CA TYR A 2 9.55 2.46 -10.47
C TYR A 2 10.73 1.99 -11.34
N ARG A 3 11.23 2.86 -12.23
CA ARG A 3 12.37 2.54 -13.10
C ARG A 3 13.71 2.36 -12.36
N GLU A 4 13.80 2.86 -11.13
CA GLU A 4 15.05 2.93 -10.36
C GLU A 4 15.05 1.94 -9.19
N TYR A 5 13.93 1.80 -8.50
CA TYR A 5 13.76 0.92 -7.33
C TYR A 5 12.98 -0.36 -7.64
N GLY A 6 12.44 -0.49 -8.85
CA GLY A 6 11.66 -1.65 -9.27
C GLY A 6 10.20 -1.65 -8.79
N PRO A 7 9.51 -2.80 -8.96
CA PRO A 7 8.08 -2.94 -8.68
C PRO A 7 7.72 -2.98 -7.20
N ILE A 8 8.68 -3.19 -6.29
CA ILE A 8 8.44 -3.25 -4.85
C ILE A 8 9.53 -2.42 -4.19
N PHE A 9 9.13 -1.35 -3.48
CA PHE A 9 10.08 -0.52 -2.76
C PHE A 9 9.48 0.02 -1.47
N SER A 10 10.34 0.36 -0.52
CA SER A 10 9.93 0.94 0.77
C SER A 10 10.18 2.43 0.81
N VAL A 11 9.28 3.16 1.44
CA VAL A 11 9.40 4.60 1.72
C VAL A 11 9.13 4.86 3.19
N GLN A 12 9.89 5.77 3.79
CA GLN A 12 9.69 6.21 5.16
C GLN A 12 8.84 7.49 5.17
N MET A 13 7.61 7.38 5.65
CA MET A 13 6.69 8.49 5.82
C MET A 13 6.71 8.96 7.28
N GLY A 14 7.60 9.91 7.58
CA GLY A 14 7.84 10.36 8.95
C GLY A 14 8.33 9.20 9.83
N ARG A 15 7.53 8.84 10.84
CA ARG A 15 7.85 7.71 11.75
C ARG A 15 7.29 6.36 11.26
N LYS A 16 6.50 6.34 10.17
CA LYS A 16 5.91 5.12 9.61
C LYS A 16 6.74 4.64 8.42
N LYS A 17 6.90 3.31 8.31
CA LYS A 17 7.50 2.66 7.13
C LYS A 17 6.37 2.14 6.25
N CYS A 18 6.39 2.46 4.96
CA CYS A 18 5.39 2.06 3.99
C CYS A 18 6.04 1.27 2.86
N VAL A 19 5.36 0.25 2.35
CA VAL A 19 5.79 -0.51 1.16
C VAL A 19 4.87 -0.15 0.01
N VAL A 20 5.47 0.18 -1.14
CA VAL A 20 4.77 0.51 -2.36
C VAL A 20 4.87 -0.68 -3.31
N LEU A 21 3.71 -1.18 -3.73
CA LEU A 21 3.58 -2.19 -4.78
C LEU A 21 3.21 -1.49 -6.08
N ALA A 22 4.05 -1.64 -7.09
CA ALA A 22 3.89 -1.00 -8.39
C ALA A 22 4.01 -2.03 -9.52
N GLY A 23 3.17 -1.87 -10.55
CA GLY A 23 3.11 -2.77 -11.70
C GLY A 23 2.02 -3.84 -11.58
N TYR A 24 1.43 -4.19 -12.73
CA TYR A 24 0.23 -5.04 -12.79
C TYR A 24 0.40 -6.39 -12.10
N LYS A 25 1.52 -7.08 -12.36
CA LYS A 25 1.79 -8.41 -11.80
C LYS A 25 1.78 -8.38 -10.28
N THR A 26 2.51 -7.45 -9.69
CA THR A 26 2.66 -7.31 -8.23
C THR A 26 1.36 -6.88 -7.55
N VAL A 27 0.63 -5.94 -8.16
CA VAL A 27 -0.65 -5.46 -7.62
C VAL A 27 -1.70 -6.57 -7.69
N LYS A 28 -1.78 -7.31 -8.80
CA LYS A 28 -2.70 -8.45 -8.94
C LYS A 28 -2.40 -9.52 -7.90
N ASP A 29 -1.13 -9.85 -7.71
CA ASP A 29 -0.73 -10.88 -6.75
C ASP A 29 -1.14 -10.49 -5.32
N ALA A 30 -0.83 -9.27 -4.89
CA ALA A 30 -1.18 -8.79 -3.55
C ALA A 30 -2.69 -8.65 -3.33
N LEU A 31 -3.44 -8.07 -4.28
CA LEU A 31 -4.86 -7.76 -4.09
C LEU A 31 -5.82 -8.88 -4.47
N VAL A 32 -5.38 -9.89 -5.22
CA VAL A 32 -6.23 -11.00 -5.68
C VAL A 32 -5.80 -12.32 -5.07
N ASN A 33 -4.52 -12.67 -5.17
CA ASN A 33 -4.04 -13.97 -4.66
C ASN A 33 -3.84 -13.92 -3.13
N HIS A 34 -3.46 -12.76 -2.60
CA HIS A 34 -3.19 -12.52 -1.17
C HIS A 34 -4.19 -11.52 -0.56
N ALA A 35 -5.42 -11.49 -1.06
CA ALA A 35 -6.42 -10.47 -0.70
C ALA A 35 -6.71 -10.42 0.80
N ASP A 36 -6.72 -11.55 1.50
CA ASP A 36 -6.98 -11.61 2.94
C ASP A 36 -5.85 -10.96 3.76
N GLU A 37 -4.61 -11.03 3.27
CA GLU A 37 -3.42 -10.46 3.93
C GLU A 37 -3.27 -8.95 3.68
N PHE A 38 -3.75 -8.47 2.52
CA PHE A 38 -3.66 -7.07 2.10
C PHE A 38 -5.00 -6.31 2.14
N GLY A 39 -6.07 -6.94 2.65
CA GLY A 39 -7.41 -6.37 2.69
C GLY A 39 -7.63 -5.34 3.80
N GLU A 40 -6.74 -5.30 4.80
CA GLU A 40 -6.86 -4.37 5.92
C GLU A 40 -6.52 -2.92 5.54
N ARG A 41 -7.21 -1.97 6.19
CA ARG A 41 -6.94 -0.53 6.02
C ARG A 41 -6.25 0.03 7.26
N GLU A 42 -5.07 0.60 7.05
CA GLU A 42 -4.35 1.33 8.08
C GLU A 42 -5.14 2.56 8.53
N LYS A 43 -5.26 2.77 9.85
CA LYS A 43 -5.92 3.96 10.42
C LYS A 43 -5.03 5.19 10.27
N ILE A 44 -5.19 5.91 9.17
CA ILE A 44 -4.51 7.18 8.92
C ILE A 44 -5.45 8.31 9.34
N HIS A 45 -4.98 9.24 10.19
CA HIS A 45 -5.81 10.28 10.81
C HIS A 45 -6.59 11.14 9.80
N ILE A 46 -6.06 11.29 8.57
CA ILE A 46 -6.71 12.05 7.50
C ILE A 46 -8.00 11.35 7.02
N PHE A 47 -8.04 10.02 6.97
CA PHE A 47 -9.22 9.26 6.52
C PHE A 47 -10.27 9.09 7.61
N GLN A 48 -9.93 9.30 8.88
CA GLN A 48 -10.88 9.14 9.99
C GLN A 48 -12.03 10.15 9.95
N LYS A 49 -11.87 11.28 9.25
CA LYS A 49 -12.92 12.31 9.09
C LYS A 49 -13.87 12.02 7.92
N THR A 50 -13.63 10.96 7.14
CA THR A 50 -14.39 10.65 5.92
C THR A 50 -15.24 9.37 6.04
N ASP A 51 -15.12 8.64 7.15
CA ASP A 51 -15.92 7.43 7.44
C ASP A 51 -17.30 7.75 8.07
N GLU A 52 -17.63 9.04 8.28
CA GLU A 52 -18.94 9.50 8.77
C GLU A 52 -19.91 9.86 7.62
N GLY A 53 -20.07 8.94 6.66
CA GLY A 53 -21.01 9.07 5.54
C GLY A 53 -21.82 7.82 5.31
#